data_AF-A0AAW3CCM6-F1
#
_entry.id   AF-A0AAW3CCM6-F1
#
_cell.length_a   1.000
_cell.length_b   1.000
_cell.length_c   1.000
_cell.angle_alpha   90.00
_cell.angle_beta   90.00
_cell.angle_gamma   90.00
#
_symmetry.space_group_name_H-M   'P 1'
#
loop_
_entity.id
_entity.type
_entity.pdbx_description
1 polymer ?
#
loop_
_entity_poly.entity_id
_entity_poly.type
_entity_poly.pdbx_seq_one_letter_code
_entity_poly.pdbx_strand_id
1 'polypeptide(L)'
;MTEFKKLTTLTETLTEYVLALKACCTGGDHYGCSESVVGDVDSHLPVCDAEHMHLLSSQIREAVADGLPRLRKIVLKARETDPNRQIYNEAMCAKIEALFLAFCRPLQVLAPAYFDALTENDASLHEDGKENNLLDGLLDSDFDPNVLLEESASLQAADSIHNHYILQRAKAEAWQSRVAQGLTDAVAFESQNRALILAEEKVSRVAALEEKRADKLRVLNIMEARAELKWQTELQRRGTELSLLKMAADAISDVDAVPLFLAKSILDEALRATIADHTRQLIKALLSTPEDMNIRRLRNNNENLICDYGHPCLSAFHPETGERCVCQAVVCAAEVLWYRMGYTIRYTKVPNRFLDVARGEARARSLRLPCGRSLSEHTYEPMGFEDYSERLFELVEPDAVERADEWMEWYTMIQRMESTLTSMLPRSYR
;
A
#
# COMPACT_ATOMS: atom_id res chain seq x y z
N MET A 1 29.56 -72.21 -33.21
CA MET A 1 29.11 -71.67 -34.51
C MET A 1 30.32 -71.63 -35.44
N THR A 2 30.28 -72.28 -36.59
CA THR A 2 31.37 -72.22 -37.60
C THR A 2 31.42 -70.82 -38.21
N GLU A 3 32.60 -70.36 -38.65
CA GLU A 3 32.77 -69.03 -39.26
C GLU A 3 31.81 -68.79 -40.44
N PHE A 4 31.56 -69.81 -41.25
CA PHE A 4 30.56 -69.78 -42.32
C PHE A 4 29.16 -69.37 -41.81
N LYS A 5 28.68 -69.97 -40.70
CA LYS A 5 27.37 -69.63 -40.12
C LYS A 5 27.30 -68.19 -39.61
N LYS A 6 28.39 -67.66 -39.04
CA LYS A 6 28.44 -66.27 -38.59
C LYS A 6 28.32 -65.29 -39.76
N LEU A 7 29.00 -65.59 -40.86
CA LEU A 7 28.95 -64.78 -42.08
C LEU A 7 27.60 -64.90 -42.80
N THR A 8 26.94 -66.06 -42.74
CA THR A 8 25.54 -66.20 -43.20
C THR A 8 24.60 -65.27 -42.43
N THR A 9 24.63 -65.30 -41.09
CA THR A 9 23.80 -64.40 -40.28
C THR A 9 24.13 -62.93 -40.53
N LEU A 10 25.41 -62.57 -40.64
CA LEU A 10 25.81 -61.19 -40.97
C LEU A 10 25.30 -60.74 -42.35
N THR A 11 25.27 -61.66 -43.33
CA THR A 11 24.75 -61.39 -44.68
C THR A 11 23.23 -61.15 -44.65
N GLU A 12 22.49 -61.95 -43.89
CA GLU A 12 21.05 -61.79 -43.68
C GLU A 12 20.77 -60.43 -43.01
N THR A 13 21.48 -60.11 -41.93
CA THR A 13 21.35 -58.84 -41.21
C THR A 13 21.74 -57.62 -42.06
N LEU A 14 22.83 -57.71 -42.84
CA LEU A 14 23.20 -56.65 -43.79
C LEU A 14 22.09 -56.43 -44.83
N THR A 15 21.50 -57.51 -45.33
CA THR A 15 20.38 -57.43 -46.29
C THR A 15 19.18 -56.72 -45.67
N GLU A 16 18.83 -57.05 -44.43
CA GLU A 16 17.76 -56.37 -43.69
C GLU A 16 18.05 -54.88 -43.50
N TYR A 17 19.27 -54.51 -43.08
CA TYR A 17 19.65 -53.11 -42.90
C TYR A 17 19.62 -52.32 -44.21
N VAL A 18 20.12 -52.89 -45.30
CA VAL A 18 20.10 -52.26 -46.61
C VAL A 18 18.67 -52.08 -47.12
N LEU A 19 17.82 -53.10 -46.99
CA LEU A 19 16.43 -52.99 -47.42
C LEU A 19 15.66 -51.98 -46.57
N ALA A 20 15.91 -51.93 -45.26
CA ALA A 20 15.33 -50.93 -44.36
C ALA A 20 15.79 -49.52 -44.72
N LEU A 21 17.09 -49.30 -44.94
CA LEU A 21 17.62 -48.00 -45.35
C LEU A 21 17.06 -47.58 -46.71
N LYS A 22 17.02 -48.51 -47.67
CA LYS A 22 16.46 -48.24 -49.00
C LYS A 22 14.98 -47.90 -48.91
N ALA A 23 14.20 -48.62 -48.11
CA ALA A 23 12.79 -48.30 -47.87
C ALA A 23 12.62 -46.89 -47.29
N CYS A 24 13.51 -46.46 -46.40
CA CYS A 24 13.55 -45.08 -45.91
C CYS A 24 13.92 -44.04 -46.98
N CYS A 25 14.76 -44.41 -47.96
CA CYS A 25 15.20 -43.52 -49.04
C CYS A 25 14.28 -43.52 -50.28
N THR A 26 13.53 -44.59 -50.57
CA THR A 26 12.69 -44.74 -51.77
C THR A 26 11.27 -44.20 -51.63
N GLY A 27 11.00 -43.44 -50.57
CA GLY A 27 9.73 -42.73 -50.38
C GLY A 27 9.52 -41.49 -51.27
N GLY A 28 10.42 -41.19 -52.20
CA GLY A 28 10.25 -40.07 -53.14
C GLY A 28 11.29 -40.08 -54.25
N ASP A 29 10.84 -40.32 -55.49
CA ASP A 29 11.65 -40.09 -56.69
C ASP A 29 12.10 -38.62 -56.75
N HIS A 30 13.40 -38.44 -56.95
CA HIS A 30 14.12 -37.18 -57.22
C HIS A 30 14.30 -36.22 -56.03
N TYR A 31 15.56 -36.14 -55.58
CA TYR A 31 16.19 -34.96 -54.93
C TYR A 31 15.23 -34.04 -54.18
N GLY A 32 14.76 -34.49 -53.02
CA GLY A 32 13.90 -33.68 -52.18
C GLY A 32 13.34 -34.48 -51.01
N CYS A 33 14.16 -34.77 -50.01
CA CYS A 33 13.64 -35.05 -48.67
C CYS A 33 13.07 -33.73 -48.12
N SER A 34 11.89 -33.34 -48.62
CA SER A 34 11.15 -32.21 -48.10
C SER A 34 10.62 -32.57 -46.72
N GLU A 35 11.01 -31.76 -45.75
CA GLU A 35 10.38 -31.69 -44.44
C GLU A 35 8.85 -31.67 -44.56
N SER A 36 8.21 -32.45 -43.70
CA SER A 36 6.78 -32.42 -43.34
C SER A 36 5.76 -33.02 -44.32
N VAL A 37 5.25 -34.21 -43.95
CA VAL A 37 3.81 -34.47 -44.03
C VAL A 37 3.39 -35.15 -42.72
N VAL A 38 2.77 -34.35 -41.85
CA VAL A 38 1.86 -34.86 -40.82
C VAL A 38 0.59 -35.25 -41.56
N GLY A 39 0.36 -36.55 -41.72
CA GLY A 39 -0.81 -37.08 -42.39
C GLY A 39 -0.86 -38.60 -42.29
N ASP A 40 -1.88 -39.08 -41.59
CA ASP A 40 -2.33 -40.48 -41.47
C ASP A 40 -2.03 -41.34 -42.71
N VAL A 41 -1.53 -42.57 -42.51
CA VAL A 41 -1.87 -43.85 -43.18
C VAL A 41 -0.72 -44.88 -43.06
N ASP A 42 -1.12 -46.09 -42.66
CA ASP A 42 -0.42 -47.39 -42.61
C ASP A 42 0.73 -47.63 -41.60
N SER A 43 0.32 -48.20 -40.46
CA SER A 43 1.11 -48.63 -39.30
C SER A 43 1.98 -49.88 -39.49
N HIS A 44 2.55 -50.10 -40.68
CA HIS A 44 3.47 -51.22 -40.95
C HIS A 44 4.80 -50.83 -41.62
N LEU A 45 5.08 -49.54 -41.82
CA LEU A 45 6.39 -49.03 -42.24
C LEU A 45 7.14 -48.43 -41.04
N PRO A 46 8.43 -48.75 -40.82
CA PRO A 46 9.20 -48.11 -39.75
C PRO A 46 9.23 -46.59 -39.97
N VAL A 47 8.98 -45.82 -38.91
CA VAL A 47 9.07 -44.35 -38.94
C VAL A 47 10.53 -43.98 -39.23
N CYS A 48 10.83 -43.65 -40.48
CA CYS A 48 12.17 -43.30 -40.92
C CYS A 48 12.51 -41.86 -40.52
N ASP A 49 12.90 -41.66 -39.26
CA ASP A 49 13.47 -40.38 -38.80
C ASP A 49 14.98 -40.29 -39.08
N ALA A 50 15.53 -39.08 -38.93
CA ALA A 50 16.93 -38.78 -39.23
C ALA A 50 17.93 -39.52 -38.33
N GLU A 51 17.55 -39.92 -37.12
CA GLU A 51 18.40 -40.69 -36.21
C GLU A 51 18.40 -42.17 -36.60
N HIS A 52 17.23 -42.71 -36.97
CA HIS A 52 17.05 -44.08 -37.43
C HIS A 52 17.79 -44.34 -38.75
N MET A 53 17.71 -43.42 -39.72
CA MET A 53 18.45 -43.55 -40.99
C MET A 53 19.97 -43.52 -40.80
N HIS A 54 20.49 -42.69 -39.90
CA HIS A 54 21.92 -42.66 -39.58
C HIS A 54 22.38 -43.90 -38.83
N LEU A 55 21.54 -44.45 -37.95
CA LEU A 55 21.79 -45.72 -37.28
C LEU A 55 21.92 -46.86 -38.30
N LEU A 56 20.98 -46.95 -39.25
CA LEU A 56 21.03 -47.94 -40.34
C LEU A 56 22.28 -47.76 -41.21
N SER A 57 22.63 -46.52 -41.59
CA SER A 57 23.87 -46.20 -42.32
C SER A 57 25.11 -46.70 -41.58
N SER A 58 25.19 -46.46 -40.27
CA SER A 58 26.30 -46.88 -39.42
C SER A 58 26.40 -48.41 -39.32
N GLN A 59 25.26 -49.08 -39.14
CA GLN A 59 25.18 -50.54 -39.04
C GLN A 59 25.57 -51.24 -40.35
N ILE A 60 25.20 -50.66 -41.50
CA ILE A 60 25.64 -51.14 -42.82
C ILE A 60 27.16 -51.02 -42.96
N ARG A 61 27.72 -49.84 -42.66
CA ARG A 61 29.18 -49.61 -42.74
C ARG A 61 29.94 -50.59 -41.85
N GLU A 62 29.47 -50.84 -40.63
CA GLU A 62 30.06 -51.79 -39.69
C GLU A 62 29.96 -53.24 -40.21
N ALA A 63 28.80 -53.65 -40.71
CA ALA A 63 28.60 -54.99 -41.27
C ALA A 63 29.46 -55.25 -42.52
N VAL A 64 29.70 -54.23 -43.35
CA VAL A 64 30.61 -54.31 -44.50
C VAL A 64 32.07 -54.39 -44.05
N ALA A 65 32.48 -53.56 -43.09
CA ALA A 65 33.85 -53.56 -42.58
C ALA A 65 34.22 -54.89 -41.91
N ASP A 66 33.30 -55.53 -41.17
CA ASP A 66 33.54 -56.85 -40.58
C ASP A 66 33.40 -57.98 -41.62
N GLY A 67 32.31 -57.99 -42.38
CA GLY A 67 31.93 -59.12 -43.21
C GLY A 67 32.78 -59.31 -44.46
N LEU A 68 33.09 -58.21 -45.16
CA LEU A 68 33.68 -58.30 -46.48
C LEU A 68 35.12 -58.87 -46.47
N PRO A 69 36.04 -58.43 -45.60
CA PRO A 69 37.39 -59.01 -45.56
C PRO A 69 37.39 -60.50 -45.19
N ARG A 70 36.48 -60.89 -44.29
CA ARG A 70 36.33 -62.28 -43.83
C ARG A 70 35.78 -63.17 -44.93
N LEU A 71 34.79 -62.70 -45.68
CA LEU A 71 34.25 -63.41 -46.83
C LEU A 71 35.26 -63.52 -47.97
N ARG A 72 35.91 -62.41 -48.36
CA ARG A 72 36.97 -62.42 -49.38
C ARG A 72 38.06 -63.45 -49.05
N LYS A 73 38.52 -63.49 -47.80
CA LYS A 73 39.52 -64.47 -47.34
C LYS A 73 39.05 -65.91 -47.49
N ILE A 74 37.80 -66.22 -47.14
CA ILE A 74 37.27 -67.59 -47.22
C ILE A 74 37.01 -67.98 -48.68
N VAL A 75 36.57 -67.06 -49.54
CA VAL A 75 36.40 -67.27 -50.99
C VAL A 75 37.75 -67.53 -51.68
N LEU A 76 38.78 -66.72 -51.40
CA LEU A 76 40.14 -66.95 -51.92
C LEU A 76 40.69 -68.31 -51.47
N LYS A 77 40.31 -68.78 -50.27
CA LYS A 77 40.66 -70.13 -49.80
C LYS A 77 39.82 -71.25 -50.43
N ALA A 78 38.61 -70.97 -50.89
CA ALA A 78 37.79 -71.91 -51.65
C ALA A 78 38.27 -72.07 -53.10
N ARG A 79 38.86 -71.01 -53.69
CA ARG A 79 39.48 -70.99 -55.02
C ARG A 79 40.94 -71.45 -55.05
N GLU A 80 41.50 -71.90 -53.93
CA GLU A 80 42.86 -72.43 -53.85
C GLU A 80 42.98 -73.71 -54.69
N THR A 81 43.83 -73.69 -55.72
CA THR A 81 43.99 -74.81 -56.66
C THR A 81 45.10 -75.79 -56.27
N ASP A 82 45.92 -75.48 -55.26
CA ASP A 82 46.91 -76.42 -54.70
C ASP A 82 46.22 -77.48 -53.81
N PRO A 83 46.22 -78.77 -54.19
CA PRO A 83 45.55 -79.83 -53.44
C PRO A 83 46.05 -79.98 -52.00
N ASN A 84 47.28 -79.53 -51.69
CA ASN A 84 47.85 -79.58 -50.35
C ASN A 84 47.47 -78.37 -49.47
N ARG A 85 46.84 -77.35 -50.06
CA ARG A 85 46.39 -76.10 -49.39
C ARG A 85 44.87 -75.93 -49.42
N GLN A 86 44.18 -76.67 -50.29
CA GLN A 86 42.73 -76.68 -50.38
C GLN A 86 42.11 -77.45 -49.19
N ILE A 87 41.35 -76.72 -48.36
CA ILE A 87 40.77 -77.25 -47.10
C ILE A 87 39.26 -77.52 -47.20
N TYR A 88 38.63 -77.15 -48.31
CA TYR A 88 37.19 -77.28 -48.55
C TYR A 88 36.92 -78.25 -49.70
N ASN A 89 35.88 -79.08 -49.55
CA ASN A 89 35.39 -79.90 -50.66
C ASN A 89 34.60 -79.05 -51.67
N GLU A 90 34.41 -79.57 -52.89
CA GLU A 90 33.72 -78.86 -53.99
C GLU A 90 32.34 -78.32 -53.59
N ALA A 91 31.57 -79.11 -52.84
CA ALA A 91 30.24 -78.71 -52.35
C ALA A 91 30.30 -77.52 -51.36
N MET A 92 31.36 -77.41 -50.56
CA MET A 92 31.56 -76.30 -49.64
C MET A 92 32.14 -75.07 -50.35
N CYS A 93 33.02 -75.26 -51.35
CA CYS A 93 33.50 -74.16 -52.20
C CYS A 93 32.33 -73.45 -52.90
N ALA A 94 31.41 -74.21 -53.51
CA ALA A 94 30.21 -73.65 -54.14
C ALA A 94 29.32 -72.87 -53.16
N LYS A 95 29.19 -73.36 -51.91
CA LYS A 95 28.43 -72.66 -50.85
C LYS A 95 29.09 -71.37 -50.38
N ILE A 96 30.42 -71.32 -50.36
CA ILE A 96 31.20 -70.13 -49.98
C ILE A 96 31.05 -69.04 -51.05
N GLU A 97 31.14 -69.40 -52.33
CA GLU A 97 30.94 -68.45 -53.44
C GLU A 97 29.50 -67.93 -53.48
N ALA A 98 28.51 -68.82 -53.30
CA ALA A 98 27.11 -68.42 -53.20
C ALA A 98 26.85 -67.46 -52.02
N LEU A 99 27.51 -67.67 -50.87
CA LEU A 99 27.40 -66.77 -49.71
C LEU A 99 28.04 -65.41 -49.98
N PHE A 100 29.18 -65.37 -50.68
CA PHE A 100 29.80 -64.10 -51.06
C PHE A 100 28.95 -63.31 -52.05
N LEU A 101 28.38 -63.96 -53.06
CA LEU A 101 27.40 -63.34 -53.95
C LEU A 101 26.18 -62.84 -53.18
N ALA A 102 25.66 -63.63 -52.22
CA ALA A 102 24.55 -63.21 -51.37
C ALA A 102 24.89 -61.97 -50.52
N PHE A 103 26.15 -61.82 -50.09
CA PHE A 103 26.64 -60.63 -49.38
C PHE A 103 26.82 -59.42 -50.31
N CYS A 104 27.20 -59.63 -51.55
CA CYS A 104 27.36 -58.57 -52.54
C CYS A 104 26.02 -58.03 -53.06
N ARG A 105 24.97 -58.84 -53.10
CA ARG A 105 23.61 -58.42 -53.53
C ARG A 105 23.08 -57.18 -52.81
N PRO A 106 23.04 -57.09 -51.46
CA PRO A 106 22.61 -55.86 -50.80
C PRO A 106 23.56 -54.68 -51.07
N LEU A 107 24.85 -54.92 -51.32
CA LEU A 107 25.77 -53.84 -51.70
C LEU A 107 25.51 -53.31 -53.11
N GLN A 108 25.16 -54.19 -54.04
CA GLN A 108 24.69 -53.82 -55.37
C GLN A 108 23.40 -52.99 -55.32
N VAL A 109 22.54 -53.27 -54.35
CA VAL A 109 21.32 -52.48 -54.10
C VAL A 109 21.64 -51.07 -53.59
N LEU A 110 22.72 -50.89 -52.82
CA LEU A 110 23.18 -49.61 -52.27
C LEU A 110 23.96 -48.74 -53.25
N ALA A 111 24.74 -49.35 -54.13
CA ALA A 111 25.63 -48.67 -55.07
C ALA A 111 25.56 -49.34 -56.46
N PRO A 112 24.38 -49.31 -57.13
CA PRO A 112 24.19 -49.99 -58.40
C PRO A 112 25.19 -49.54 -59.47
N ALA A 113 25.47 -48.23 -59.55
CA ALA A 113 26.41 -47.65 -60.51
C ALA A 113 27.85 -48.19 -60.37
N TYR A 114 28.30 -48.48 -59.15
CA TYR A 114 29.64 -49.06 -58.91
C TYR A 114 29.72 -50.49 -59.45
N PHE A 115 28.67 -51.28 -59.21
CA PHE A 115 28.60 -52.66 -59.71
C PHE A 115 28.34 -52.71 -61.23
N ASP A 116 27.59 -51.76 -61.77
CA ASP A 116 27.39 -51.60 -63.22
C ASP A 116 28.74 -51.32 -63.91
N ALA A 117 29.55 -50.40 -63.37
CA ALA A 117 30.89 -50.09 -63.89
C ALA A 117 31.86 -51.29 -63.85
N LEU A 118 31.73 -52.19 -62.86
CA LEU A 118 32.50 -53.43 -62.80
C LEU A 118 32.10 -54.44 -63.90
N THR A 119 30.88 -54.33 -64.45
CA THR A 119 30.35 -55.26 -65.47
C THR A 119 30.34 -54.70 -66.89
N GLU A 120 30.43 -53.38 -67.08
CA GLU A 120 30.41 -52.71 -68.39
C GLU A 120 31.65 -52.98 -69.25
N ASN A 121 32.76 -53.47 -68.68
CA ASN A 121 33.99 -53.75 -69.43
C ASN A 121 33.89 -54.97 -70.38
N ASP A 122 32.82 -55.77 -70.34
CA ASP A 122 32.65 -56.90 -71.25
C ASP A 122 31.16 -57.20 -71.60
N ALA A 123 30.59 -56.38 -72.49
CA ALA A 123 29.20 -56.54 -72.98
C ALA A 123 28.93 -57.82 -73.80
N SER A 124 29.94 -58.69 -74.00
CA SER A 124 29.86 -59.89 -74.83
C SER A 124 29.73 -61.23 -74.07
N LEU A 125 29.70 -61.20 -72.73
CA LEU A 125 29.63 -62.39 -71.89
C LEU A 125 28.19 -62.85 -71.60
N HIS A 126 27.94 -64.16 -71.64
CA HIS A 126 26.73 -64.83 -71.11
C HIS A 126 26.56 -64.55 -69.59
N GLU A 127 25.36 -64.73 -69.02
CA GLU A 127 25.09 -64.41 -67.60
C GLU A 127 26.09 -65.04 -66.62
N ASP A 128 26.47 -66.30 -66.82
CA ASP A 128 27.50 -66.99 -66.01
C ASP A 128 28.90 -66.33 -66.10
N GLY A 129 29.21 -65.65 -67.20
CA GLY A 129 30.46 -64.91 -67.39
C GLY A 129 30.46 -63.54 -66.71
N LYS A 130 29.28 -62.91 -66.55
CA LYS A 130 29.14 -61.63 -65.84
C LYS A 130 29.27 -61.79 -64.33
N GLU A 131 28.70 -62.86 -63.77
CA GLU A 131 28.86 -63.19 -62.34
C GLU A 131 30.32 -63.48 -61.99
N ASN A 132 31.06 -64.19 -62.86
CA ASN A 132 32.48 -64.46 -62.65
C ASN A 132 33.36 -63.20 -62.74
N ASN A 133 33.06 -62.27 -63.65
CA ASN A 133 33.79 -60.99 -63.76
C ASN A 133 33.56 -60.09 -62.54
N LEU A 134 32.32 -60.04 -62.04
CA LEU A 134 31.97 -59.35 -60.79
C LEU A 134 32.66 -59.97 -59.58
N LEU A 135 32.75 -61.30 -59.52
CA LEU A 135 33.52 -62.02 -58.49
C LEU A 135 35.01 -61.65 -58.53
N ASP A 136 35.61 -61.62 -59.72
CA ASP A 136 37.04 -61.35 -59.88
C ASP A 136 37.39 -59.89 -59.54
N GLY A 137 36.57 -58.93 -59.95
CA GLY A 137 36.75 -57.50 -59.60
C GLY A 137 36.59 -57.20 -58.10
N LEU A 138 35.69 -57.91 -57.40
CA LEU A 138 35.50 -57.75 -55.95
C LEU A 138 36.54 -58.51 -55.12
N LEU A 139 37.22 -59.50 -55.72
CA LEU A 139 38.30 -60.25 -55.09
C LEU A 139 39.68 -59.64 -55.36
N ASP A 140 39.80 -58.72 -56.31
CA ASP A 140 41.03 -57.99 -56.65
C ASP A 140 41.67 -57.32 -55.42
N SER A 141 42.99 -57.47 -55.26
CA SER A 141 43.76 -56.87 -54.19
C SER A 141 43.58 -55.35 -54.06
N ASP A 142 43.26 -54.67 -55.16
CA ASP A 142 43.09 -53.21 -55.20
C ASP A 142 41.64 -52.75 -54.87
N PHE A 143 40.72 -53.68 -54.60
CA PHE A 143 39.35 -53.34 -54.20
C PHE A 143 39.31 -52.71 -52.80
N ASP A 144 38.81 -51.47 -52.71
CA ASP A 144 38.55 -50.74 -51.47
C ASP A 144 37.02 -50.62 -51.20
N PRO A 145 36.49 -51.25 -50.13
CA PRO A 145 35.07 -51.13 -49.77
C PRO A 145 34.65 -49.72 -49.37
N ASN A 146 35.58 -48.86 -48.96
CA ASN A 146 35.22 -47.49 -48.58
C ASN A 146 34.78 -46.68 -49.79
N VAL A 147 35.40 -46.90 -50.96
CA VAL A 147 35.00 -46.25 -52.23
C VAL A 147 33.57 -46.63 -52.59
N LEU A 148 33.24 -47.92 -52.50
CA LEU A 148 31.88 -48.43 -52.71
C LEU A 148 30.85 -47.78 -51.76
N LEU A 149 31.18 -47.66 -50.47
CA LEU A 149 30.29 -47.09 -49.47
C LEU A 149 30.16 -45.57 -49.61
N GLU A 150 31.24 -44.89 -50.01
CA GLU A 150 31.25 -43.46 -50.30
C GLU A 150 30.45 -43.12 -51.55
N GLU A 151 30.42 -43.98 -52.57
CA GLU A 151 29.62 -43.79 -53.79
C GLU A 151 28.13 -44.14 -53.62
N SER A 152 27.72 -44.71 -52.48
CA SER A 152 26.31 -45.03 -52.22
C SER A 152 25.49 -43.76 -51.96
N ALA A 153 24.60 -43.43 -52.90
CA ALA A 153 23.68 -42.30 -52.77
C ALA A 153 22.76 -42.41 -51.54
N SER A 154 22.33 -43.62 -51.17
CA SER A 154 21.45 -43.84 -50.00
C SER A 154 22.18 -43.59 -48.68
N LEU A 155 23.45 -43.99 -48.57
CA LEU A 155 24.26 -43.71 -47.37
C LEU A 155 24.60 -42.21 -47.27
N GLN A 156 24.96 -41.57 -48.38
CA GLN A 156 25.19 -40.12 -48.42
C GLN A 156 23.94 -39.32 -48.04
N ALA A 157 22.76 -39.73 -48.52
CA ALA A 157 21.50 -39.09 -48.19
C ALA A 157 21.19 -39.20 -46.69
N ALA A 158 21.35 -40.39 -46.10
CA ALA A 158 21.15 -40.60 -44.67
C ALA A 158 22.06 -39.71 -43.81
N ASP A 159 23.35 -39.63 -44.16
CA ASP A 159 24.31 -38.79 -43.45
C ASP A 159 24.01 -37.30 -43.64
N SER A 160 23.59 -36.87 -44.83
CA SER A 160 23.20 -35.48 -45.10
C SER A 160 21.96 -35.06 -44.30
N ILE A 161 20.92 -35.91 -44.27
CA ILE A 161 19.68 -35.67 -43.52
C ILE A 161 19.98 -35.60 -42.02
N HIS A 162 20.79 -36.52 -41.50
CA HIS A 162 21.19 -36.52 -40.10
C HIS A 162 21.98 -35.26 -39.72
N ASN A 163 22.96 -34.88 -40.55
CA ASN A 163 23.73 -33.64 -40.33
C ASN A 163 22.83 -32.40 -40.33
N HIS A 164 21.86 -32.32 -41.24
CA HIS A 164 20.89 -31.22 -41.25
C HIS A 164 20.04 -31.21 -39.97
N TYR A 165 19.54 -32.37 -39.55
CA TYR A 165 18.76 -32.52 -38.33
C TYR A 165 19.53 -32.05 -37.08
N ILE A 166 20.79 -32.48 -36.91
CA ILE A 166 21.63 -32.07 -35.77
C ILE A 166 21.86 -30.55 -35.77
N LEU A 167 22.10 -29.94 -36.93
CA LEU A 167 22.28 -28.49 -37.04
C LEU A 167 20.99 -27.73 -36.67
N GLN A 168 19.83 -28.21 -37.12
CA GLN A 168 18.54 -27.59 -36.76
C GLN A 168 18.25 -27.72 -35.27
N ARG A 169 18.47 -28.90 -34.69
CA ARG A 169 18.33 -29.15 -33.26
C ARG A 169 19.24 -28.25 -32.43
N ALA A 170 20.52 -28.14 -32.80
CA ALA A 170 21.46 -27.27 -32.10
C ALA A 170 21.05 -25.78 -32.17
N LYS A 171 20.53 -25.31 -33.32
CA LYS A 171 19.99 -23.95 -33.45
C LYS A 171 18.76 -23.74 -32.56
N ALA A 172 17.85 -24.71 -32.51
CA ALA A 172 16.65 -24.65 -31.67
C ALA A 172 17.01 -24.62 -30.18
N GLU A 173 17.92 -25.48 -29.72
CA GLU A 173 18.40 -25.51 -28.33
C GLU A 173 19.11 -24.20 -27.95
N ALA A 174 19.96 -23.66 -28.83
CA ALA A 174 20.61 -22.37 -28.61
C ALA A 174 19.61 -21.21 -28.52
N TRP A 175 18.57 -21.21 -29.37
CA TRP A 175 17.48 -20.23 -29.29
C TRP A 175 16.69 -20.36 -27.99
N GLN A 176 16.28 -21.56 -27.61
CA GLN A 176 15.57 -21.82 -26.36
C GLN A 176 16.36 -21.36 -25.14
N SER A 177 17.67 -21.65 -25.11
CA SER A 177 18.57 -21.20 -24.05
C SER A 177 18.64 -19.67 -23.96
N ARG A 178 18.77 -18.97 -25.09
CA ARG A 178 18.75 -17.49 -25.13
C ARG A 178 17.43 -16.92 -24.63
N VAL A 179 16.30 -17.50 -25.03
CA VAL A 179 14.97 -17.05 -24.58
C VAL A 179 14.82 -17.26 -23.08
N ALA A 180 15.21 -18.44 -22.55
CA ALA A 180 15.14 -18.74 -21.13
C ALA A 180 16.02 -17.80 -20.29
N GLN A 181 17.24 -17.51 -20.74
CA GLN A 181 18.12 -16.57 -20.08
C GLN A 181 17.54 -15.14 -20.10
N GLY A 182 17.08 -14.67 -21.26
CA GLY A 182 16.48 -13.34 -21.38
C GLY A 182 15.23 -13.16 -20.50
N LEU A 183 14.39 -14.20 -20.38
CA LEU A 183 13.24 -14.18 -19.47
C LEU A 183 13.67 -14.15 -18.01
N THR A 184 14.70 -14.92 -17.64
CA THR A 184 15.24 -14.94 -16.26
C THR A 184 15.80 -13.57 -15.87
N ASP A 185 16.55 -12.93 -16.77
CA ASP A 185 17.12 -11.61 -16.55
C ASP A 185 16.03 -10.54 -16.43
N ALA A 186 14.98 -10.62 -17.26
CA ALA A 186 13.85 -9.70 -17.20
C ALA A 186 13.09 -9.82 -15.87
N VAL A 187 12.84 -11.04 -15.38
CA VAL A 187 12.20 -11.28 -14.07
C VAL A 187 13.08 -10.77 -12.93
N ALA A 188 14.39 -11.01 -12.99
CA ALA A 188 15.32 -10.52 -11.99
C ALA A 188 15.33 -8.97 -11.94
N PHE A 189 15.39 -8.31 -13.11
CA PHE A 189 15.33 -6.85 -13.20
C PHE A 189 14.03 -6.29 -12.65
N GLU A 190 12.89 -6.91 -12.98
CA GLU A 190 11.57 -6.51 -12.48
C GLU A 190 11.48 -6.62 -10.95
N SER A 191 12.01 -7.71 -10.38
CA SER A 191 12.06 -7.91 -8.93
C SER A 191 12.95 -6.87 -8.22
N GLN A 192 14.10 -6.55 -8.79
CA GLN A 192 15.01 -5.52 -8.26
C GLN A 192 14.37 -4.13 -8.34
N ASN A 193 13.70 -3.81 -9.44
CA ASN A 193 13.02 -2.54 -9.61
C ASN A 193 11.86 -2.37 -8.61
N ARG A 194 11.05 -3.41 -8.39
CA ARG A 194 10.03 -3.38 -7.33
C ARG A 194 10.63 -3.15 -5.95
N ALA A 195 11.74 -3.80 -5.63
CA ALA A 195 12.43 -3.60 -4.35
C ALA A 195 12.96 -2.18 -4.19
N LEU A 196 13.49 -1.58 -5.27
CA LEU A 196 13.94 -0.19 -5.29
C LEU A 196 12.77 0.78 -5.05
N ILE A 197 11.67 0.64 -5.79
CA ILE A 197 10.47 1.49 -5.63
C ILE A 197 9.95 1.42 -4.19
N LEU A 198 9.84 0.21 -3.63
CA LEU A 198 9.40 0.03 -2.23
C LEU A 198 10.35 0.69 -1.23
N ALA A 199 11.66 0.65 -1.49
CA ALA A 199 12.66 1.31 -0.65
C ALA A 199 12.54 2.84 -0.73
N GLU A 200 12.39 3.39 -1.93
CA GLU A 200 12.19 4.83 -2.17
C GLU A 200 10.90 5.32 -1.49
N GLU A 201 9.77 4.62 -1.71
CA GLU A 201 8.49 4.92 -1.07
C GLU A 201 8.60 4.90 0.46
N LYS A 202 9.34 3.92 1.02
CA LYS A 202 9.55 3.83 2.48
C LYS A 202 10.33 5.04 3.00
N VAL A 203 11.38 5.47 2.31
CA VAL A 203 12.16 6.66 2.69
C VAL A 203 11.31 7.93 2.59
N SER A 204 10.60 8.13 1.48
CA SER A 204 9.71 9.28 1.29
C SER A 204 8.58 9.31 2.33
N ARG A 205 8.01 8.15 2.67
CA ARG A 205 6.98 8.04 3.71
C ARG A 205 7.49 8.42 5.09
N VAL A 206 8.71 8.00 5.45
CA VAL A 206 9.32 8.38 6.73
C VAL A 206 9.50 9.90 6.80
N ALA A 207 10.07 10.52 5.76
CA ALA A 207 10.24 11.98 5.70
C ALA A 207 8.90 12.73 5.83
N ALA A 208 7.86 12.30 5.11
CA ALA A 208 6.54 12.92 5.19
C ALA A 208 5.88 12.75 6.58
N LEU A 209 6.13 11.62 7.27
CA LEU A 209 5.63 11.42 8.63
C LEU A 209 6.37 12.30 9.64
N GLU A 210 7.67 12.50 9.48
CA GLU A 210 8.47 13.40 10.33
C GLU A 210 8.02 14.86 10.14
N GLU A 211 7.79 15.30 8.90
CA GLU A 211 7.24 16.63 8.61
C GLU A 211 5.86 16.81 9.27
N LYS A 212 4.94 15.84 9.12
CA LYS A 212 3.62 15.89 9.78
C LYS A 212 3.72 15.93 11.31
N ARG A 213 4.69 15.23 11.91
CA ARG A 213 4.93 15.27 13.36
C ARG A 213 5.42 16.66 13.80
N ALA A 214 6.36 17.25 13.06
CA ALA A 214 6.86 18.59 13.32
C ALA A 214 5.74 19.64 13.19
N ASP A 215 4.92 19.53 12.14
CA ASP A 215 3.77 20.40 11.91
C ASP A 215 2.71 20.29 13.01
N LYS A 216 2.39 19.06 13.45
CA LYS A 216 1.50 18.83 14.58
C LYS A 216 2.02 19.53 15.84
N LEU A 217 3.32 19.36 16.15
CA LEU A 217 3.94 19.97 17.32
C LEU A 217 3.95 21.50 17.22
N ARG A 218 4.21 22.05 16.03
CA ARG A 218 4.12 23.50 15.77
C ARG A 218 2.71 24.03 16.02
N VAL A 219 1.67 23.35 15.51
CA VAL A 219 0.27 23.75 15.71
C VAL A 219 -0.12 23.68 17.18
N LEU A 220 0.25 22.61 17.90
CA LEU A 220 -0.01 22.49 19.33
C LEU A 220 0.64 23.63 20.12
N ASN A 221 1.91 23.93 19.87
CA ASN A 221 2.59 25.04 20.53
C ASN A 221 1.91 26.39 20.26
N ILE A 222 1.44 26.63 19.02
CA ILE A 222 0.69 27.86 18.69
C ILE A 222 -0.65 27.89 19.44
N MET A 223 -1.36 26.77 19.53
CA MET A 223 -2.63 26.69 20.25
C MET A 223 -2.44 26.91 21.76
N GLU A 224 -1.43 26.30 22.36
CA GLU A 224 -1.06 26.49 23.77
C GLU A 224 -0.66 27.94 24.05
N ALA A 225 0.21 28.53 23.21
CA ALA A 225 0.61 29.93 23.36
C ALA A 225 -0.59 30.89 23.24
N ARG A 226 -1.54 30.61 22.33
CA ARG A 226 -2.78 31.39 22.19
C ARG A 226 -3.71 31.22 23.41
N ALA A 227 -3.85 30.00 23.92
CA ALA A 227 -4.65 29.72 25.10
C ALA A 227 -4.08 30.42 26.34
N GLU A 228 -2.76 30.38 26.51
CA GLU A 228 -2.06 31.07 27.59
C GLU A 228 -2.20 32.58 27.46
N LEU A 229 -2.00 33.15 26.26
CA LEU A 229 -2.18 34.58 26.03
C LEU A 229 -3.61 35.03 26.36
N LYS A 230 -4.62 34.27 25.94
CA LYS A 230 -6.03 34.53 26.32
C LYS A 230 -6.20 34.49 27.84
N TRP A 231 -5.62 33.50 28.51
CA TRP A 231 -5.70 33.37 29.96
C TRP A 231 -5.05 34.55 30.69
N GLN A 232 -3.85 34.96 30.27
CA GLN A 232 -3.16 36.12 30.84
C GLN A 232 -3.94 37.42 30.62
N THR A 233 -4.52 37.59 29.43
CA THR A 233 -5.38 38.74 29.12
C THR A 233 -6.61 38.77 30.04
N GLU A 234 -7.22 37.61 30.30
CA GLU A 234 -8.36 37.48 31.21
C GLU A 234 -7.96 37.78 32.65
N LEU A 235 -6.81 37.29 33.12
CA LEU A 235 -6.29 37.59 34.45
C LEU A 235 -6.04 39.10 34.62
N GLN A 236 -5.44 39.75 33.62
CA GLN A 236 -5.22 41.19 33.64
C GLN A 236 -6.55 41.95 33.69
N ARG A 237 -7.52 41.58 32.84
CA ARG A 237 -8.87 42.17 32.83
C ARG A 237 -9.54 42.06 34.20
N ARG A 238 -9.52 40.88 34.82
CA ARG A 238 -10.06 40.62 36.16
C ARG A 238 -9.37 41.48 37.22
N GLY A 239 -8.03 41.58 37.16
CA GLY A 239 -7.26 42.41 38.07
C GLY A 239 -7.58 43.90 37.93
N THR A 240 -7.69 44.40 36.70
CA THR A 240 -8.09 45.80 36.43
C THR A 240 -9.49 46.08 36.94
N GLU A 241 -10.45 45.19 36.68
CA GLU A 241 -11.83 45.35 37.14
C GLU A 241 -11.92 45.37 38.66
N LEU A 242 -11.28 44.42 39.35
CA LEU A 242 -11.24 44.40 40.81
C LEU A 242 -10.60 45.67 41.38
N SER A 243 -9.53 46.16 40.74
CA SER A 243 -8.85 47.39 41.14
C SER A 243 -9.74 48.63 40.96
N LEU A 244 -10.46 48.73 39.84
CA LEU A 244 -11.41 49.81 39.57
C LEU A 244 -12.57 49.78 40.58
N LEU A 245 -13.13 48.60 40.85
CA LEU A 245 -14.19 48.43 41.84
C LEU A 245 -13.73 48.84 43.24
N LYS A 246 -12.54 48.39 43.64
CA LYS A 246 -11.93 48.76 44.92
C LYS A 246 -11.74 50.27 45.02
N MET A 247 -11.15 50.91 44.00
CA MET A 247 -10.97 52.37 43.99
C MET A 247 -12.31 53.13 44.08
N ALA A 248 -13.35 52.65 43.40
CA ALA A 248 -14.68 53.26 43.46
C ALA A 248 -15.32 53.10 44.85
N ALA A 249 -15.13 51.96 45.51
CA ALA A 249 -15.60 51.74 46.87
C ALA A 249 -14.82 52.54 47.91
N ASP A 250 -13.49 52.62 47.78
CA ASP A 250 -12.61 53.41 48.65
C ASP A 250 -12.86 54.93 48.51
N ALA A 251 -13.35 55.39 47.36
CA ALA A 251 -13.78 56.77 47.15
C ALA A 251 -15.02 57.15 47.99
N ILE A 252 -15.76 56.17 48.52
CA ILE A 252 -16.84 56.39 49.49
C ILE A 252 -16.20 56.46 50.89
N SER A 253 -15.81 57.68 51.27
CA SER A 253 -15.06 57.96 52.50
C SER A 253 -15.71 57.43 53.77
N ASP A 254 -17.05 57.52 53.88
CA ASP A 254 -17.84 56.99 54.99
C ASP A 254 -19.25 56.58 54.50
N VAL A 255 -19.96 55.77 55.29
CA VAL A 255 -21.33 55.32 55.02
C VAL A 255 -22.28 56.49 54.77
N ASP A 256 -22.09 57.62 55.45
CA ASP A 256 -22.93 58.83 55.26
C ASP A 256 -22.75 59.46 53.87
N ALA A 257 -21.69 59.11 53.13
CA ALA A 257 -21.47 59.56 51.75
C ALA A 257 -22.20 58.68 50.71
N VAL A 258 -22.81 57.56 51.09
CA VAL A 258 -23.55 56.65 50.19
C VAL A 258 -24.67 57.38 49.41
N PRO A 259 -25.52 58.22 50.03
CA PRO A 259 -26.56 58.96 49.28
C PRO A 259 -25.96 59.88 48.21
N LEU A 260 -24.84 60.53 48.51
CA LEU A 260 -24.13 61.41 47.58
C LEU A 260 -23.51 60.61 46.42
N PHE A 261 -22.92 59.45 46.70
CA PHE A 261 -22.41 58.52 45.69
C PHE A 261 -23.54 58.09 44.74
N LEU A 262 -24.66 57.62 45.28
CA LEU A 262 -25.82 57.21 44.48
C LEU A 262 -26.37 58.36 43.63
N ALA A 263 -26.44 59.58 44.17
CA ALA A 263 -26.85 60.78 43.44
C ALA A 263 -25.93 61.13 42.26
N LYS A 264 -24.63 60.84 42.37
CA LYS A 264 -23.66 61.05 41.27
C LYS A 264 -23.73 59.95 40.22
N SER A 265 -23.99 58.71 40.64
CA SER A 265 -24.02 57.55 39.73
C SER A 265 -25.34 57.39 38.98
N ILE A 266 -26.46 57.75 39.61
CA ILE A 266 -27.81 57.54 39.06
C ILE A 266 -28.61 58.84 39.17
N LEU A 267 -29.00 59.42 38.03
CA LEU A 267 -29.68 60.71 37.99
C LEU A 267 -31.14 60.62 38.50
N ASP A 268 -31.83 59.52 38.21
CA ASP A 268 -33.23 59.30 38.59
C ASP A 268 -33.36 59.05 40.10
N GLU A 269 -34.17 59.87 40.78
CA GLU A 269 -34.43 59.76 42.23
C GLU A 269 -35.24 58.52 42.62
N ALA A 270 -36.25 58.14 41.82
CA ALA A 270 -37.07 56.96 42.11
C ALA A 270 -36.22 55.68 41.99
N LEU A 271 -35.33 55.64 41.00
CA LEU A 271 -34.41 54.54 40.80
C LEU A 271 -33.38 54.46 41.94
N ARG A 272 -32.85 55.60 42.40
CA ARG A 272 -31.99 55.67 43.60
C ARG A 272 -32.68 55.11 44.84
N ALA A 273 -33.94 55.49 45.08
CA ALA A 273 -34.71 54.97 46.21
C ALA A 273 -34.95 53.46 46.10
N THR A 274 -35.22 52.95 44.89
CA THR A 274 -35.42 51.52 44.62
C THR A 274 -34.15 50.72 44.93
N ILE A 275 -33.00 51.17 44.43
CA ILE A 275 -31.70 50.51 44.68
C ILE A 275 -31.33 50.59 46.16
N ALA A 276 -31.60 51.72 46.81
CA ALA A 276 -31.38 51.86 48.24
C ALA A 276 -32.25 50.86 49.02
N ASP A 277 -33.51 50.67 48.62
CA ASP A 277 -34.40 49.69 49.25
C ASP A 277 -33.92 48.26 49.02
N HIS A 278 -33.59 47.87 47.78
CA HIS A 278 -33.07 46.53 47.48
C HIS A 278 -31.79 46.25 48.27
N THR A 279 -30.87 47.22 48.35
CA THR A 279 -29.61 47.08 49.10
C THR A 279 -29.89 46.96 50.60
N ARG A 280 -30.82 47.76 51.13
CA ARG A 280 -31.29 47.66 52.53
C ARG A 280 -31.91 46.30 52.82
N GLN A 281 -32.72 45.76 51.90
CA GLN A 281 -33.31 44.42 52.04
C GLN A 281 -32.23 43.34 52.06
N LEU A 282 -31.22 43.44 51.18
CA LEU A 282 -30.06 42.54 51.19
C LEU A 282 -29.30 42.61 52.52
N ILE A 283 -29.06 43.82 53.06
CA ILE A 283 -28.44 43.98 54.38
C ILE A 283 -29.29 43.34 55.48
N LYS A 284 -30.61 43.58 55.49
CA LYS A 284 -31.50 42.94 56.47
C LYS A 284 -31.44 41.42 56.40
N ALA A 285 -31.49 40.87 55.18
CA ALA A 285 -31.37 39.42 54.97
C ALA A 285 -30.02 38.90 55.46
N LEU A 286 -28.92 39.62 55.18
CA LEU A 286 -27.59 39.27 55.65
C LEU A 286 -27.51 39.23 57.18
N LEU A 287 -28.12 40.21 57.85
CA LEU A 287 -28.13 40.29 59.31
C LEU A 287 -29.06 39.26 59.96
N SER A 288 -30.17 38.88 59.30
CA SER A 288 -31.16 37.95 59.86
C SER A 288 -30.89 36.48 59.55
N THR A 289 -30.31 36.18 58.38
CA THR A 289 -30.11 34.82 57.87
C THR A 289 -28.70 34.68 57.26
N PRO A 290 -27.63 34.88 58.04
CA PRO A 290 -26.25 34.97 57.54
C PRO A 290 -25.74 33.70 56.84
N GLU A 291 -26.39 32.55 57.07
CA GLU A 291 -26.05 31.24 56.49
C GLU A 291 -26.62 31.00 55.08
N ASP A 292 -27.53 31.85 54.59
CA ASP A 292 -28.14 31.64 53.27
C ASP A 292 -27.11 31.88 52.15
N MET A 293 -26.81 30.81 51.41
CA MET A 293 -25.83 30.86 50.33
C MET A 293 -26.23 31.78 49.19
N ASN A 294 -27.52 32.07 48.99
CA ASN A 294 -27.98 32.97 47.92
C ASN A 294 -27.71 34.44 48.22
N ILE A 295 -27.66 34.81 49.51
CA ILE A 295 -27.22 36.14 49.93
C ILE A 295 -25.70 36.19 50.06
N ARG A 296 -25.04 35.13 50.55
CA ARG A 296 -23.56 35.08 50.61
C ARG A 296 -22.90 35.05 49.23
N ARG A 297 -23.59 34.52 48.21
CA ARG A 297 -23.11 34.46 46.82
C ARG A 297 -24.12 35.08 45.87
N LEU A 298 -23.96 36.37 45.58
CA LEU A 298 -24.78 37.08 44.60
C LEU A 298 -24.34 36.65 43.20
N ARG A 299 -25.12 35.73 42.63
CA ARG A 299 -24.87 35.17 41.31
C ARG A 299 -25.54 36.01 40.25
N ASN A 300 -24.77 36.41 39.25
CA ASN A 300 -25.26 37.25 38.16
C ASN A 300 -26.23 36.53 37.21
N ASN A 301 -26.45 35.21 37.37
CA ASN A 301 -27.50 34.46 36.69
C ASN A 301 -28.81 34.36 37.49
N ASN A 302 -28.89 34.94 38.70
CA ASN A 302 -30.11 34.95 39.48
C ASN A 302 -31.08 35.98 38.90
N GLU A 303 -32.26 35.52 38.48
CA GLU A 303 -33.30 36.36 37.88
C GLU A 303 -33.74 37.52 38.77
N ASN A 304 -33.84 37.32 40.09
CA ASN A 304 -34.21 38.39 41.01
C ASN A 304 -33.10 39.45 41.08
N LEU A 305 -31.84 39.02 41.23
CA LEU A 305 -30.69 39.94 41.25
C LEU A 305 -30.62 40.75 39.94
N ILE A 306 -30.86 40.10 38.81
CA ILE A 306 -30.90 40.73 37.49
C ILE A 306 -32.03 41.77 37.40
N CYS A 307 -33.23 41.46 37.89
CA CYS A 307 -34.35 42.40 37.88
C CYS A 307 -34.13 43.57 38.84
N ASP A 308 -33.57 43.30 40.02
CA ASP A 308 -33.41 44.27 41.10
C ASP A 308 -32.27 45.26 40.86
N TYR A 309 -31.18 44.80 40.24
CA TYR A 309 -29.94 45.57 40.08
C TYR A 309 -29.41 45.62 38.64
N GLY A 310 -29.99 44.88 37.72
CA GLY A 310 -29.48 44.76 36.35
C GLY A 310 -28.32 43.76 36.26
N HIS A 311 -27.62 43.80 35.12
CA HIS A 311 -26.49 42.93 34.85
C HIS A 311 -25.44 43.67 34.01
N PRO A 312 -24.14 43.55 34.31
CA PRO A 312 -23.11 44.36 33.64
C PRO A 312 -22.89 44.03 32.15
N CYS A 313 -23.36 42.86 31.71
CA CYS A 313 -23.38 42.45 30.30
C CYS A 313 -24.69 42.81 29.56
N LEU A 314 -25.65 43.47 30.21
CA LEU A 314 -26.94 43.78 29.60
C LEU A 314 -27.07 45.28 29.37
N SER A 315 -27.24 45.65 28.11
CA SER A 315 -27.45 47.02 27.67
C SER A 315 -28.66 47.06 26.74
N ALA A 316 -29.47 48.11 26.79
CA ALA A 316 -30.46 48.40 25.78
C ALA A 316 -30.20 49.82 25.27
N PHE A 317 -30.54 50.08 24.01
CA PHE A 317 -30.46 51.42 23.44
C PHE A 317 -31.86 51.98 23.27
N HIS A 318 -32.04 53.27 23.56
CA HIS A 318 -33.29 53.94 23.29
C HIS A 318 -33.50 54.01 21.77
N PRO A 319 -34.62 53.49 21.24
CA PRO A 319 -34.82 53.42 19.79
C PRO A 319 -34.84 54.81 19.14
N GLU A 320 -35.33 55.82 19.85
CA GLU A 320 -35.43 57.19 19.34
C GLU A 320 -34.20 58.08 19.61
N THR A 321 -33.62 58.05 20.81
CA THR A 321 -32.49 58.93 21.18
C THR A 321 -31.12 58.28 20.97
N GLY A 322 -31.06 56.97 20.78
CA GLY A 322 -29.80 56.21 20.70
C GLY A 322 -29.05 56.12 22.03
N GLU A 323 -29.60 56.64 23.13
CA GLU A 323 -28.95 56.63 24.44
C GLU A 323 -28.98 55.24 25.08
N ARG A 324 -27.90 54.87 25.76
CA ARG A 324 -27.81 53.60 26.50
C ARG A 324 -28.70 53.65 27.73
N CYS A 325 -29.38 52.54 28.04
CA CYS A 325 -30.23 52.43 29.22
C CYS A 325 -29.44 52.59 30.53
N VAL A 326 -30.14 53.01 31.58
CA VAL A 326 -29.57 53.24 32.92
C VAL A 326 -29.11 51.97 33.65
N CYS A 327 -29.47 50.76 33.19
CA CYS A 327 -29.14 49.49 33.86
C CYS A 327 -27.64 49.35 34.16
N GLN A 328 -26.76 49.84 33.28
CA GLN A 328 -25.32 49.79 33.51
C GLN A 328 -24.89 50.64 34.71
N ALA A 329 -25.43 51.85 34.82
CA ALA A 329 -25.14 52.75 35.94
C ALA A 329 -25.67 52.18 37.26
N VAL A 330 -26.85 51.56 37.21
CA VAL A 330 -27.46 50.89 38.37
C VAL A 330 -26.61 49.74 38.86
N VAL A 331 -26.25 48.79 37.97
CA VAL A 331 -25.47 47.62 38.38
C VAL A 331 -24.08 48.02 38.85
N CYS A 332 -23.41 48.97 38.18
CA CYS A 332 -22.11 49.46 38.64
C CYS A 332 -22.20 50.11 40.03
N ALA A 333 -23.25 50.89 40.32
CA ALA A 333 -23.45 51.46 41.65
C ALA A 333 -23.72 50.36 42.70
N ALA A 334 -24.56 49.38 42.37
CA ALA A 334 -24.86 48.25 43.24
C ALA A 334 -23.59 47.44 43.59
N GLU A 335 -22.75 47.14 42.59
CA GLU A 335 -21.50 46.41 42.78
C GLU A 335 -20.53 47.13 43.71
N VAL A 336 -20.44 48.46 43.62
CA VAL A 336 -19.63 49.27 44.55
C VAL A 336 -20.17 49.16 45.98
N LEU A 337 -21.50 49.21 46.15
CA LEU A 337 -22.12 49.03 47.46
C LEU A 337 -21.91 47.60 48.00
N TRP A 338 -22.06 46.58 47.17
CA TRP A 338 -21.77 45.19 47.56
C TRP A 338 -20.30 45.04 47.97
N TYR A 339 -19.36 45.62 47.22
CA TYR A 339 -17.96 45.59 47.60
C TYR A 339 -17.72 46.27 48.95
N ARG A 340 -18.36 47.42 49.19
CA ARG A 340 -18.30 48.11 50.48
C ARG A 340 -18.88 47.28 51.63
N MET A 341 -19.91 46.48 51.35
CA MET A 341 -20.51 45.53 52.29
C MET A 341 -19.61 44.29 52.55
N GLY A 342 -18.47 44.14 51.85
CA GLY A 342 -17.54 43.02 52.04
C GLY A 342 -17.64 41.92 50.96
N TYR A 343 -18.42 42.12 49.90
CA TYR A 343 -18.43 41.19 48.79
C TYR A 343 -17.20 41.35 47.89
N THR A 344 -16.67 40.25 47.37
CA THR A 344 -15.55 40.24 46.43
C THR A 344 -15.96 39.56 45.13
N ILE A 345 -15.51 40.10 44.00
CA ILE A 345 -15.73 39.47 42.69
C ILE A 345 -15.02 38.12 42.63
N ARG A 346 -15.75 37.09 42.24
CA ARG A 346 -15.25 35.76 41.91
C ARG A 346 -15.64 35.40 40.48
N TYR A 347 -14.80 34.57 39.89
CA TYR A 347 -15.01 34.00 38.58
C TYR A 347 -14.96 32.49 38.70
N THR A 348 -15.97 31.80 38.16
CA THR A 348 -15.92 30.36 38.06
C THR A 348 -14.94 29.93 36.94
N LYS A 349 -14.82 28.62 36.64
CA LYS A 349 -14.01 28.11 35.50
C LYS A 349 -14.85 27.45 34.40
N VAL A 350 -16.18 27.51 34.52
CA VAL A 350 -17.16 26.88 33.62
C VAL A 350 -17.84 27.92 32.73
N PRO A 351 -17.84 27.77 31.40
CA PRO A 351 -18.58 28.67 30.51
C PRO A 351 -20.05 28.84 30.94
N ASN A 352 -20.55 30.08 30.98
CA ASN A 352 -21.94 30.36 31.34
C ASN A 352 -22.64 31.17 30.23
N ARG A 353 -23.58 30.53 29.53
CA ARG A 353 -24.43 31.15 28.49
C ARG A 353 -25.85 31.44 28.96
N PHE A 354 -26.13 31.34 30.26
CA PHE A 354 -27.47 31.46 30.83
C PHE A 354 -28.20 32.72 30.37
N LEU A 355 -27.54 33.88 30.40
CA LEU A 355 -28.17 35.17 30.08
C LEU A 355 -28.54 35.31 28.61
N ASP A 356 -27.72 34.79 27.70
CA ASP A 356 -28.02 34.83 26.28
C ASP A 356 -29.23 33.94 25.95
N VAL A 357 -29.29 32.75 26.59
CA VAL A 357 -30.44 31.84 26.49
C VAL A 357 -31.69 32.47 27.11
N ALA A 358 -31.59 32.96 28.34
CA ALA A 358 -32.72 33.52 29.10
C ALA A 358 -33.38 34.70 28.39
N ARG A 359 -32.62 35.52 27.66
CA ARG A 359 -33.16 36.62 26.83
C ARG A 359 -34.04 36.15 25.67
N GLY A 360 -33.74 34.99 25.10
CA GLY A 360 -34.48 34.40 23.99
C GLY A 360 -35.78 33.70 24.42
N GLU A 361 -35.96 33.45 25.71
CA GLU A 361 -37.13 32.74 26.23
C GLU A 361 -38.37 33.66 26.31
N ALA A 362 -39.57 33.07 26.20
CA ALA A 362 -40.83 33.82 26.24
C ALA A 362 -40.99 34.66 27.52
N ARG A 363 -40.50 34.14 28.66
CA ARG A 363 -40.53 34.82 29.97
C ARG A 363 -39.65 36.08 30.03
N ALA A 364 -38.67 36.23 29.13
CA ALA A 364 -37.84 37.44 29.07
C ALA A 364 -38.65 38.72 28.84
N ARG A 365 -39.83 38.61 28.21
CA ARG A 365 -40.75 39.72 27.96
C ARG A 365 -41.43 40.24 29.23
N SER A 366 -41.60 39.39 30.23
CA SER A 366 -42.22 39.74 31.52
C SER A 366 -41.21 40.21 32.56
N LEU A 367 -39.95 39.78 32.45
CA LEU A 367 -38.89 40.20 33.38
C LEU A 367 -38.47 41.63 33.08
N ARG A 368 -38.67 42.54 34.04
CA ARG A 368 -38.32 43.96 33.92
C ARG A 368 -36.98 44.21 34.60
N LEU A 369 -36.09 44.89 33.88
CA LEU A 369 -34.82 45.37 34.41
C LEU A 369 -34.99 46.76 35.03
N PRO A 370 -34.00 47.29 35.79
CA PRO A 370 -34.14 48.56 36.51
C PRO A 370 -34.48 49.77 35.62
N CYS A 371 -34.18 49.72 34.32
CA CYS A 371 -34.59 50.74 33.35
C CYS A 371 -36.08 50.67 32.93
N GLY A 372 -36.86 49.74 33.47
CA GLY A 372 -38.26 49.50 33.15
C GLY A 372 -38.51 48.69 31.88
N ARG A 373 -37.49 48.40 31.07
CA ARG A 373 -37.61 47.60 29.84
C ARG A 373 -37.53 46.11 30.12
N SER A 374 -38.04 45.30 29.21
CA SER A 374 -37.95 43.84 29.34
C SER A 374 -36.52 43.34 29.16
N LEU A 375 -36.20 42.18 29.76
CA LEU A 375 -34.95 41.48 29.53
C LEU A 375 -34.71 41.20 28.03
N SER A 376 -35.77 40.87 27.28
CA SER A 376 -35.68 40.61 25.84
C SER A 376 -35.28 41.82 24.99
N GLU A 377 -35.50 43.05 25.50
CA GLU A 377 -35.12 44.28 24.79
C GLU A 377 -33.64 44.66 24.98
N HIS A 378 -32.94 44.01 25.90
CA HIS A 378 -31.51 44.24 26.11
C HIS A 378 -30.69 43.35 25.20
N THR A 379 -29.52 43.81 24.78
CA THR A 379 -28.44 43.06 24.14
C THR A 379 -27.47 42.52 25.19
N TYR A 380 -27.00 41.28 24.97
CA TYR A 380 -25.97 40.66 25.79
C TYR A 380 -24.59 40.91 25.18
N GLU A 381 -23.74 41.61 25.91
CA GLU A 381 -22.32 41.81 25.61
C GLU A 381 -21.51 40.95 26.58
N PRO A 382 -20.95 39.81 26.14
CA PRO A 382 -20.23 38.91 27.04
C PRO A 382 -19.05 39.62 27.70
N MET A 383 -18.90 39.42 29.01
CA MET A 383 -17.76 39.91 29.78
C MET A 383 -16.73 38.81 29.91
N GLY A 384 -15.49 39.10 29.52
CA GLY A 384 -14.41 38.12 29.47
C GLY A 384 -14.48 37.24 28.22
N PHE A 385 -13.69 36.16 28.18
CA PHE A 385 -13.73 35.21 27.07
C PHE A 385 -14.84 34.17 27.25
N GLU A 386 -15.42 33.71 26.14
CA GLU A 386 -16.49 32.69 26.09
C GLU A 386 -16.12 31.37 26.78
N ASP A 387 -14.82 31.05 26.85
CA ASP A 387 -14.27 29.86 27.49
C ASP A 387 -14.22 29.97 29.03
N TYR A 388 -14.40 31.19 29.56
CA TYR A 388 -14.41 31.49 30.98
C TYR A 388 -15.76 32.09 31.39
N SER A 389 -15.91 32.36 32.68
CA SER A 389 -17.03 31.81 33.42
C SER A 389 -18.01 32.82 34.00
N GLU A 390 -19.00 32.34 34.77
CA GLU A 390 -19.91 33.21 35.53
C GLU A 390 -19.14 34.10 36.51
N ARG A 391 -19.41 35.39 36.42
CA ARG A 391 -19.02 36.41 37.40
C ARG A 391 -20.03 36.42 38.53
N LEU A 392 -19.57 36.34 39.77
CA LEU A 392 -20.41 36.41 40.97
C LEU A 392 -19.73 37.22 42.06
N PHE A 393 -20.49 37.67 43.04
CA PHE A 393 -19.98 38.31 44.24
C PHE A 393 -20.10 37.36 45.42
N GLU A 394 -18.98 37.09 46.09
CA GLU A 394 -18.95 36.24 47.29
C GLU A 394 -18.60 37.10 48.50
N LEU A 395 -19.40 36.99 49.55
CA LEU A 395 -19.18 37.70 50.80
C LEU A 395 -17.90 37.17 51.49
N VAL A 396 -16.98 38.07 51.78
CA VAL A 396 -15.76 37.80 52.54
C VAL A 396 -15.75 38.72 53.76
N GLU A 397 -16.56 38.36 54.76
CA GLU A 397 -16.58 39.06 56.05
C GLU A 397 -15.36 38.69 56.90
N PRO A 398 -14.92 39.55 57.83
CA PRO A 398 -13.86 39.20 58.77
C PRO A 398 -14.26 37.97 59.60
N ASP A 399 -13.29 37.15 60.01
CA ASP A 399 -13.59 35.99 60.87
C ASP A 399 -13.95 36.49 62.28
N ALA A 400 -15.17 36.19 62.74
CA ALA A 400 -15.66 36.65 64.04
C ALA A 400 -14.90 36.03 65.23
N VAL A 401 -14.25 34.87 65.04
CA VAL A 401 -13.48 34.17 66.07
C VAL A 401 -12.03 34.65 66.08
N GLU A 402 -11.40 34.76 64.90
CA GLU A 402 -9.98 35.13 64.79
C GLU A 402 -9.75 36.66 64.82
N ARG A 403 -10.71 37.45 64.31
CA ARG A 403 -10.61 38.90 64.08
C ARG A 403 -11.88 39.62 64.56
N ALA A 404 -12.24 39.37 65.82
CA ALA A 404 -13.48 39.85 66.42
C ALA A 404 -13.67 41.39 66.32
N ASP A 405 -12.61 42.18 66.55
CA ASP A 405 -12.68 43.64 66.47
C ASP A 405 -13.05 44.11 65.05
N GLU A 406 -12.39 43.56 64.03
CA GLU A 406 -12.66 43.90 62.63
C GLU A 406 -14.05 43.43 62.19
N TRP A 407 -14.49 42.28 62.69
CA TRP A 407 -15.86 41.81 62.46
C TRP A 407 -16.89 42.75 63.09
N MET A 408 -16.66 43.22 64.31
CA MET A 408 -17.55 44.19 64.98
C MET A 408 -17.58 45.55 64.27
N GLU A 409 -16.43 46.03 63.78
CA GLU A 409 -16.35 47.24 62.95
C GLU A 409 -17.15 47.08 61.65
N TRP A 410 -16.96 45.96 60.96
CA TRP A 410 -17.73 45.62 59.76
C TRP A 410 -19.23 45.54 60.05
N TYR A 411 -19.63 44.82 61.09
CA TYR A 411 -21.03 44.64 61.48
C TYR A 411 -21.70 45.99 61.81
N THR A 412 -21.00 46.85 62.54
CA THR A 412 -21.46 48.21 62.87
C THR A 412 -21.60 49.07 61.61
N MET A 413 -20.65 48.96 60.67
CA MET A 413 -20.72 49.64 59.37
C MET A 413 -21.94 49.17 58.55
N ILE A 414 -22.21 47.87 58.51
CA ILE A 414 -23.39 47.30 57.84
C ILE A 414 -24.69 47.81 58.46
N GLN A 415 -24.80 47.84 59.80
CA GLN A 415 -25.98 48.41 60.49
C GLN A 415 -26.17 49.90 60.20
N ARG A 416 -25.09 50.68 60.23
CA ARG A 416 -25.14 52.10 59.86
C ARG A 416 -25.58 52.28 58.41
N MET A 417 -25.10 51.43 57.51
CA MET A 417 -25.47 51.46 56.10
C MET A 417 -26.95 51.16 55.89
N GLU A 418 -27.53 50.20 56.62
CA GLU A 418 -28.97 49.94 56.64
C GLU A 418 -29.78 51.17 57.06
N SER A 419 -29.35 51.85 58.14
CA SER A 419 -30.01 53.06 58.64
C SER A 419 -29.91 54.23 57.65
N THR A 420 -28.74 54.43 57.05
CA THR A 420 -28.52 55.46 56.02
C THR A 420 -29.38 55.21 54.78
N LEU A 421 -29.46 53.96 54.30
CA LEU A 421 -30.32 53.61 53.17
C LEU A 421 -31.81 53.76 53.49
N THR A 422 -32.23 53.43 54.71
CA THR A 422 -33.62 53.66 55.18
C THR A 422 -34.00 55.14 55.12
N SER A 423 -33.06 56.03 55.43
CA SER A 423 -33.28 57.49 55.36
C SER A 423 -33.51 58.00 53.93
N MET A 424 -33.12 57.25 52.90
CA MET A 424 -33.33 57.57 51.49
C MET A 424 -34.72 57.19 50.99
N LEU A 425 -35.47 56.37 51.74
CA LEU A 425 -36.79 55.92 51.32
C LEU A 425 -37.86 57.02 51.54
N PRO A 426 -38.93 57.04 50.72
CA PRO A 426 -40.07 57.92 50.95
C PRO A 426 -40.67 57.67 52.33
N ARG A 427 -41.19 58.72 53.00
CA ARG A 427 -41.73 58.62 54.37
C ARG A 427 -42.83 57.57 54.57
N SER A 428 -43.50 57.15 53.50
CA SER A 428 -44.51 56.07 53.54
C SER A 428 -43.92 54.66 53.70
N TYR A 429 -42.62 54.50 53.47
CA TYR A 429 -41.87 53.23 53.53
C TYR A 429 -40.85 53.17 54.69
N ARG A 430 -40.77 54.24 55.50
CA ARG A 430 -39.85 54.34 56.65
C ARG A 430 -40.41 53.69 57.90
#